data_AF-A0A7G5ELX6-F1
#
_entry.id   AF-A0A7G5ELX6-F1
#
_cell.length_a   1.000
_cell.length_b   1.000
_cell.length_c   1.000
_cell.angle_alpha   90.00
_cell.angle_beta   90.00
_cell.angle_gamma   90.00
#
_symmetry.space_group_name_H-M   'P 1'
#
loop_
_entity.id
_entity.type
_entity.pdbx_description
1 polymer ?
#
loop_
_entity_poly.entity_id
_entity_poly.type
_entity_poly.pdbx_seq_one_letter_code
_entity_poly.pdbx_strand_id
1 'polypeptide(L)'
;MKQDKAEANAVAAALPYGLRKLPVRDVPQLQCLAPDFEIATRKPSRPAPIVPPLKNQGVTVEEAKAMLDGLRDEFAKKASGGLYRDAADAEWRSLPIEMRECLLRVAGVRAKSKPELHSLASRAWQEMPDTEREAIKRVVRLFKRYVLPLSALAAKV
;
A
#
# COMPACT_ATOMS: atom_id res chain seq x y z
N MET A 1 12.93 -10.83 54.41
CA MET A 1 12.76 -10.70 52.95
C MET A 1 14.07 -10.91 52.19
N LYS A 2 14.71 -12.08 52.30
CA LYS A 2 15.92 -12.43 51.50
C LYS A 2 15.63 -13.46 50.40
N GLN A 3 14.43 -14.03 50.36
CA GLN A 3 14.03 -15.07 49.40
C GLN A 3 13.74 -14.53 47.99
N ASP A 4 13.18 -13.32 47.87
CA ASP A 4 12.79 -12.74 46.57
C ASP A 4 13.96 -12.59 45.58
N LYS A 5 15.18 -12.37 46.09
CA LYS A 5 16.37 -12.15 45.25
C LYS A 5 16.94 -13.45 44.69
N ALA A 6 16.79 -14.56 45.41
CA ALA A 6 17.24 -15.88 44.97
C ALA A 6 16.30 -16.45 43.92
N GLU A 7 14.99 -16.27 44.08
CA GLU A 7 13.97 -16.70 43.13
C GLU A 7 14.04 -15.91 41.82
N ALA A 8 14.25 -14.59 41.88
CA ALA A 8 14.44 -13.77 40.69
C ALA A 8 15.68 -14.19 39.84
N ASN A 9 16.73 -14.69 40.50
CA ASN A 9 17.94 -15.11 39.82
C ASN A 9 17.78 -16.49 39.15
N ALA A 10 16.97 -17.39 39.74
CA ALA A 10 16.62 -18.67 39.14
C ALA A 10 15.73 -18.48 37.89
N VAL A 11 14.80 -17.53 37.92
CA VAL A 11 13.93 -17.20 36.77
C VAL A 11 14.72 -16.60 35.60
N ALA A 12 15.71 -15.75 35.87
CA ALA A 12 16.59 -15.19 34.83
C ALA A 12 17.46 -16.25 34.14
N ALA A 13 17.83 -17.32 34.87
CA ALA A 13 18.59 -18.44 34.33
C ALA A 13 17.74 -19.37 33.44
N ALA A 14 16.41 -19.39 33.57
CA ALA A 14 15.52 -20.22 32.76
C ALA A 14 15.18 -19.60 31.38
N LEU A 15 15.56 -18.34 31.12
CA LEU A 15 15.26 -17.67 29.86
C LEU A 15 16.10 -18.19 28.69
N PRO A 16 15.50 -18.39 27.50
CA PRO A 16 16.21 -18.81 26.29
C PRO A 16 17.27 -17.77 25.90
N TYR A 17 18.35 -18.25 25.29
CA TYR A 17 19.64 -17.58 25.13
C TYR A 17 19.62 -16.14 24.58
N GLY A 18 18.55 -15.72 23.88
CA GLY A 18 18.39 -14.37 23.34
C GLY A 18 17.84 -13.31 24.30
N LEU A 19 17.37 -13.67 25.51
CA LEU A 19 16.78 -12.73 26.47
C LEU A 19 17.57 -12.59 27.78
N ARG A 20 18.74 -13.23 27.87
CA ARG A 20 19.65 -13.03 29.01
C ARG A 20 20.40 -11.71 28.82
N LYS A 21 20.24 -10.77 29.76
CA LYS A 21 21.02 -9.52 29.76
C LYS A 21 22.51 -9.88 29.82
N LEU A 22 23.24 -9.57 28.76
CA LEU A 22 24.69 -9.74 28.71
C LEU A 22 25.33 -8.89 29.81
N PRO A 23 26.32 -9.42 30.57
CA PRO A 23 27.06 -8.61 31.51
C PRO A 23 27.80 -7.53 30.71
N VAL A 24 27.59 -6.27 31.12
CA VAL A 24 28.29 -5.11 30.58
C VAL A 24 29.78 -5.35 30.81
N ARG A 25 30.49 -5.75 29.77
CA ARG A 25 31.96 -5.74 29.79
C ARG A 25 32.41 -4.31 29.60
N ASP A 26 33.39 -3.90 30.39
CA ASP A 26 34.09 -2.63 30.27
C ASP A 26 34.76 -2.56 28.88
N VAL A 27 34.02 -2.04 27.91
CA VAL A 27 34.57 -1.64 26.62
C VAL A 27 35.36 -0.35 26.90
N PRO A 28 36.65 -0.26 26.54
CA PRO A 28 37.34 1.03 26.58
C PRO A 28 36.52 1.96 25.71
N GLN A 29 35.94 3.00 26.33
CA GLN A 29 35.14 3.99 25.64
C GLN A 29 36.00 4.53 24.50
N LEU A 30 35.71 4.10 23.27
CA LEU A 30 36.09 4.87 22.11
C LEU A 30 35.41 6.21 22.33
N GLN A 31 36.19 7.19 22.80
CA GLN A 31 35.81 8.59 22.79
C GLN A 31 35.74 8.98 21.32
N CYS A 32 34.66 8.56 20.67
CA CYS A 32 34.15 9.22 19.51
C CYS A 32 33.79 10.61 20.01
N LEU A 33 34.75 11.53 19.96
CA LEU A 33 34.46 12.96 19.87
C LEU A 33 33.64 13.11 18.60
N ALA A 34 32.34 12.89 18.71
CA ALA A 34 31.40 13.32 17.71
C ALA A 34 31.65 14.83 17.59
N PRO A 35 32.07 15.34 16.43
CA PRO A 35 32.02 16.78 16.23
C PRO A 35 30.58 17.20 16.53
N ASP A 36 30.42 18.26 17.31
CA ASP A 36 29.12 18.84 17.64
C ASP A 36 28.46 19.28 16.32
N PHE A 37 27.78 18.34 15.67
CA PHE A 37 26.79 18.69 14.68
C PHE A 37 25.66 19.31 15.50
N GLU A 38 25.64 20.65 15.53
CA GLU A 38 24.40 21.36 15.72
C GLU A 38 23.44 20.80 14.68
N ILE A 39 22.62 19.82 15.08
CA ILE A 39 21.48 19.37 14.29
C ILE A 39 20.56 20.57 14.34
N ALA A 40 20.75 21.47 13.39
CA ALA A 40 19.92 22.64 13.24
C ALA A 40 18.48 22.13 13.15
N THR A 41 17.72 22.32 14.21
CA THR A 41 16.27 22.10 14.26
C THR A 41 15.52 23.08 13.34
N ARG A 42 16.27 23.89 12.57
CA ARG A 42 15.81 24.63 11.41
C ARG A 42 15.19 23.62 10.45
N LYS A 43 13.86 23.51 10.49
CA LYS A 43 13.10 23.00 9.35
C LYS A 43 13.72 23.63 8.10
N PRO A 44 14.20 22.82 7.13
CA PRO A 44 14.73 23.40 5.91
C PRO A 44 13.66 24.32 5.35
N SER A 45 14.04 25.57 5.06
CA SER A 45 13.11 26.51 4.44
C SER A 45 12.58 25.84 3.19
N ARG A 46 11.25 25.67 3.11
CA ARG A 46 10.59 25.09 1.94
C ARG A 46 11.18 25.83 0.72
N PRO A 47 11.84 25.13 -0.22
CA PRO A 47 12.38 25.81 -1.39
C PRO A 47 11.24 26.57 -2.05
N ALA A 48 11.49 27.84 -2.37
CA ALA A 48 10.51 28.64 -3.08
C ALA A 48 10.06 27.85 -4.32
N PRO A 49 8.75 27.77 -4.60
CA PRO A 49 8.27 27.06 -5.77
C PRO A 49 9.02 27.60 -6.99
N ILE A 50 9.77 26.72 -7.66
CA ILE A 50 10.54 27.04 -8.87
C ILE A 50 9.60 27.48 -10.00
N VAL A 51 8.33 27.09 -9.90
CA VAL A 51 7.28 27.45 -10.83
C VAL A 51 6.63 28.76 -10.37
N PRO A 52 6.49 29.77 -11.25
CA PRO A 52 5.69 30.95 -10.94
C PRO A 52 4.29 30.51 -10.47
N PRO A 53 3.68 31.20 -9.48
CA PRO A 53 2.34 30.87 -9.03
C PRO A 53 1.43 30.89 -10.25
N LEU A 54 0.81 29.75 -10.54
CA LEU A 54 -0.19 29.65 -11.59
C LEU A 54 -1.27 30.68 -11.24
N LYS A 55 -1.25 31.81 -11.94
CA LYS A 55 -2.27 32.87 -11.84
C LYS A 55 -3.60 32.17 -11.98
N ASN A 56 -4.39 32.14 -10.91
CA ASN A 56 -5.78 31.68 -10.79
C ASN A 56 -6.46 31.45 -12.16
N GLN A 57 -6.09 30.37 -12.84
CA GLN A 57 -6.91 29.83 -13.91
C GLN A 57 -8.08 29.25 -13.14
N GLY A 58 -9.31 29.49 -13.57
CA GLY A 58 -10.55 29.09 -12.90
C GLY A 58 -10.76 27.58 -12.80
N VAL A 59 -9.67 26.83 -12.61
CA VAL A 59 -9.58 25.41 -12.39
C VAL A 59 -10.05 25.15 -10.97
N THR A 60 -11.15 24.42 -10.88
CA THR A 60 -11.68 23.98 -9.61
C THR A 60 -10.68 23.07 -8.90
N VAL A 61 -10.78 22.93 -7.57
CA VAL A 61 -9.89 22.04 -6.80
C VAL A 61 -9.94 20.60 -7.33
N GLU A 62 -11.10 20.16 -7.84
CA GLU A 62 -11.28 18.84 -8.42
C GLU A 62 -10.50 18.67 -9.74
N GLU A 63 -10.57 19.66 -10.63
CA GLU A 63 -9.82 19.65 -11.89
C GLU A 63 -8.31 19.71 -11.64
N ALA A 64 -7.86 20.51 -10.67
CA ALA A 64 -6.46 20.59 -10.28
C ALA A 64 -5.95 19.25 -9.71
N LYS A 65 -6.80 18.56 -8.92
CA LYS A 65 -6.49 17.24 -8.38
C LYS A 65 -6.43 16.19 -9.48
N ALA A 66 -7.36 16.20 -10.43
CA ALA A 66 -7.36 15.30 -11.58
C ALA A 66 -6.11 15.52 -12.45
N MET A 67 -5.70 16.78 -12.69
CA MET A 67 -4.43 17.09 -13.37
C MET A 67 -3.22 16.56 -12.61
N LEU A 68 -3.19 16.72 -11.28
CA LEU A 68 -2.08 16.25 -10.45
C LEU A 68 -1.98 14.72 -10.45
N ASP A 69 -3.11 14.01 -10.34
CA ASP A 69 -3.15 12.55 -10.41
C ASP A 69 -2.68 12.05 -11.79
N GLY A 70 -3.13 12.69 -12.88
CA GLY A 70 -2.67 12.37 -14.24
C GLY A 70 -1.17 12.59 -14.44
N LEU A 71 -0.64 13.73 -13.97
CA LEU A 71 0.81 14.00 -14.02
C LEU A 71 1.61 12.99 -13.20
N ARG A 72 1.12 12.61 -12.01
CA ARG A 72 1.77 11.59 -11.18
C ARG A 72 1.88 10.27 -11.94
N ASP A 73 0.80 9.85 -12.59
CA ASP A 73 0.75 8.61 -13.37
C ASP A 73 1.68 8.68 -14.59
N GLU A 74 1.76 9.82 -15.29
CA GLU A 74 2.70 10.02 -16.39
C GLU A 74 4.17 9.95 -15.95
N PHE A 75 4.51 10.61 -14.84
CA PHE A 75 5.87 10.57 -14.31
C PHE A 75 6.24 9.16 -13.83
N ALA A 76 5.31 8.46 -13.19
CA ALA A 76 5.53 7.08 -12.78
C ALA A 76 5.66 6.13 -13.99
N LYS A 77 4.90 6.36 -15.07
CA LYS A 77 5.05 5.66 -16.36
C LYS A 77 6.41 5.90 -17.00
N LYS A 78 6.87 7.15 -17.04
CA LYS A 78 8.20 7.52 -17.57
C LYS A 78 9.34 6.95 -16.73
N ALA A 79 9.25 7.04 -15.41
CA ALA A 79 10.30 6.58 -14.49
C ALA A 79 10.45 5.05 -14.46
N SER A 80 9.35 4.32 -14.64
CA SER A 80 9.33 2.86 -14.61
C SER A 80 9.74 2.17 -15.93
N GLY A 81 10.03 2.92 -17.00
CA GLY A 81 10.42 2.32 -18.28
C GLY A 81 9.37 1.37 -18.88
N GLY A 82 8.08 1.56 -18.57
CA GLY A 82 6.99 0.71 -19.06
C GLY A 82 6.52 -0.37 -18.09
N LEU A 83 7.12 -0.49 -16.90
CA LEU A 83 6.68 -1.39 -15.83
C LEU A 83 5.62 -0.75 -14.91
N TYR A 84 5.19 0.50 -15.17
CA TYR A 84 4.21 1.17 -14.32
C TYR A 84 2.92 0.36 -14.25
N ARG A 85 2.65 -0.08 -13.03
CA ARG A 85 1.49 -0.86 -12.68
C ARG A 85 0.51 0.08 -12.02
N ASP A 86 -0.52 0.46 -12.76
CA ASP A 86 -1.65 1.21 -12.21
C ASP A 86 -2.18 0.49 -10.96
N ALA A 87 -2.60 1.25 -9.94
CA ALA A 87 -3.16 0.69 -8.71
C ALA A 87 -4.33 -0.25 -9.01
N ALA A 88 -5.14 0.07 -10.02
CA ALA A 88 -6.23 -0.79 -10.48
C ALA A 88 -5.72 -2.13 -11.06
N ASP A 89 -4.58 -2.12 -11.75
CA ASP A 89 -3.96 -3.34 -12.28
C ASP A 89 -3.36 -4.20 -11.16
N ALA A 90 -2.77 -3.56 -10.15
CA ALA A 90 -2.31 -4.26 -8.95
C ALA A 90 -3.47 -4.93 -8.20
N GLU A 91 -4.58 -4.21 -7.98
CA GLU A 91 -5.80 -4.74 -7.37
C GLU A 91 -6.39 -5.88 -8.19
N TRP A 92 -6.53 -5.69 -9.51
CA TRP A 92 -7.05 -6.73 -10.41
C TRP A 92 -6.24 -8.02 -10.32
N ARG A 93 -4.91 -7.91 -10.36
CA ARG A 93 -4.01 -9.08 -10.27
C ARG A 93 -3.97 -9.72 -8.88
N SER A 94 -4.37 -9.01 -7.83
CA SER A 94 -4.45 -9.58 -6.48
C SER A 94 -5.67 -10.49 -6.29
N LEU A 95 -6.73 -10.32 -7.10
CA LEU A 95 -7.94 -11.13 -7.01
C LEU A 95 -7.71 -12.55 -7.52
N PRO A 96 -8.28 -13.59 -6.86
CA PRO A 96 -8.36 -14.94 -7.41
C PRO A 96 -9.05 -14.95 -8.77
N ILE A 97 -8.68 -15.88 -9.64
CA ILE A 97 -9.18 -15.92 -11.03
C ILE A 97 -10.71 -16.09 -11.06
N GLU A 98 -11.26 -16.85 -10.12
CA GLU A 98 -12.70 -17.10 -9.96
C GLU A 98 -13.46 -15.81 -9.62
N MET A 99 -12.85 -14.93 -8.83
CA MET A 99 -13.44 -13.63 -8.49
C MET A 99 -13.43 -12.69 -9.68
N ARG A 100 -12.37 -12.71 -10.49
CA ARG A 100 -12.32 -11.95 -11.75
C ARG A 100 -13.36 -12.44 -12.75
N GLU A 101 -13.51 -13.75 -12.92
CA GLU A 101 -14.56 -14.35 -13.75
C GLU A 101 -15.96 -13.97 -13.25
N CYS A 102 -16.18 -13.95 -11.93
CA CYS A 102 -17.43 -13.50 -11.33
C CYS A 102 -17.72 -12.03 -11.67
N LEU A 103 -16.74 -11.14 -11.48
CA LEU A 103 -16.87 -9.72 -11.80
C LEU A 103 -17.19 -9.49 -13.27
N LEU A 104 -16.51 -10.20 -14.19
CA LEU A 104 -16.79 -10.12 -15.63
C LEU A 104 -18.23 -10.56 -15.96
N ARG A 105 -18.70 -11.65 -15.34
CA ARG A 105 -20.07 -12.15 -15.54
C ARG A 105 -21.12 -11.16 -15.03
N VAL A 106 -20.92 -10.61 -13.83
CA VAL A 106 -21.85 -9.64 -13.24
C VAL A 106 -21.81 -8.30 -14.00
N ALA A 107 -20.64 -7.92 -14.52
CA ALA A 107 -20.49 -6.75 -15.38
C ALA A 107 -21.15 -6.91 -16.76
N GLY A 108 -21.64 -8.11 -17.10
CA GLY A 108 -22.29 -8.40 -18.37
C GLY A 108 -21.31 -8.57 -19.54
N VAL A 109 -20.03 -8.85 -19.26
CA VAL A 109 -19.05 -9.16 -20.30
C VAL A 109 -19.41 -10.50 -20.94
N ARG A 110 -19.71 -10.48 -22.24
CA ARG A 110 -20.23 -11.64 -22.97
C ARG A 110 -19.11 -12.60 -23.32
N ALA A 111 -18.84 -13.56 -22.45
CA ALA A 111 -18.09 -14.76 -22.81
C ALA A 111 -19.05 -15.86 -23.28
N LYS A 112 -18.76 -16.50 -24.41
CA LYS A 112 -19.58 -17.59 -24.98
C LYS A 112 -19.34 -18.92 -24.28
N SER A 113 -18.20 -19.05 -23.61
CA SER A 113 -17.79 -20.29 -22.94
C SER A 113 -16.96 -20.01 -21.69
N LYS A 114 -16.88 -20.99 -20.78
CA LYS A 114 -16.02 -20.93 -19.59
C LYS A 114 -14.52 -20.70 -19.92
N PRO A 115 -13.89 -21.38 -20.90
CA PRO A 115 -12.49 -21.13 -21.22
C PRO A 115 -12.24 -19.73 -21.78
N GLU A 116 -13.19 -19.16 -22.54
CA GLU A 116 -13.10 -17.78 -23.01
C GLU A 116 -13.19 -16.78 -21.85
N LEU A 117 -14.09 -17.01 -20.89
CA LEU A 117 -14.19 -16.19 -19.68
C LEU A 117 -12.89 -16.23 -18.86
N HIS A 118 -12.30 -17.42 -18.73
CA HIS A 118 -11.02 -17.60 -18.05
C HIS A 118 -9.89 -16.84 -18.75
N SER A 119 -9.85 -16.91 -20.09
CA SER A 119 -8.89 -16.16 -20.91
C SER A 119 -9.07 -14.65 -20.79
N LEU A 120 -10.30 -14.16 -20.64
CA LEU A 120 -10.57 -12.74 -20.38
C LEU A 120 -10.14 -12.33 -18.97
N ALA A 121 -10.40 -13.18 -17.97
CA ALA A 121 -10.06 -12.93 -16.57
C ALA A 121 -8.55 -12.93 -16.29
N SER A 122 -7.76 -13.62 -17.11
CA SER A 122 -6.30 -13.72 -16.95
C SER A 122 -5.54 -12.52 -17.53
N ARG A 123 -6.19 -11.69 -18.35
CA ARG A 123 -5.59 -10.51 -18.98
C ARG A 123 -5.19 -9.44 -17.97
N ALA A 124 -4.20 -8.63 -18.37
CA ALA A 124 -3.84 -7.44 -17.62
C ALA A 124 -5.02 -6.43 -17.63
N TRP A 125 -5.14 -5.63 -16.58
CA TRP A 125 -6.21 -4.63 -16.48
C TRP A 125 -6.16 -3.62 -17.65
N GLN A 126 -4.94 -3.30 -18.08
CA GLN A 126 -4.69 -2.36 -19.19
C GLN A 126 -5.16 -2.90 -20.56
N GLU A 127 -5.21 -4.22 -20.74
CA GLU A 127 -5.63 -4.86 -22.00
C GLU A 127 -7.15 -4.90 -22.16
N MET A 128 -7.92 -4.67 -21.09
CA MET A 128 -9.38 -4.63 -21.16
C MET A 128 -9.88 -3.32 -21.77
N PRO A 129 -10.91 -3.36 -22.63
CA PRO A 129 -11.57 -2.16 -23.15
C PRO A 129 -12.09 -1.25 -22.03
N ASP A 130 -12.06 0.07 -22.24
CA ASP A 130 -12.54 1.05 -21.25
C ASP A 130 -14.01 0.83 -20.83
N THR A 131 -14.84 0.39 -21.78
CA THR A 131 -16.25 0.08 -21.53
C THR A 131 -16.42 -1.05 -20.52
N GLU A 132 -15.62 -2.12 -20.64
CA GLU A 132 -15.61 -3.26 -19.74
C GLU A 132 -15.03 -2.87 -18.38
N ARG A 133 -13.95 -2.07 -18.36
CA ARG A 133 -13.35 -1.55 -17.12
C ARG A 133 -14.35 -0.75 -16.30
N GLU A 134 -15.10 0.15 -16.93
CA GLU A 134 -16.12 0.94 -16.22
C GLU A 134 -17.33 0.11 -15.78
N ALA A 135 -17.69 -0.93 -16.52
CA ALA A 135 -18.72 -1.88 -16.09
C ALA A 135 -18.28 -2.64 -14.82
N ILE A 136 -17.05 -3.17 -14.81
CA ILE A 136 -16.47 -3.84 -13.63
C ILE A 136 -16.40 -2.87 -12.44
N LYS A 137 -15.90 -1.64 -12.63
CA LYS A 137 -15.86 -0.63 -11.56
C LYS A 137 -17.24 -0.33 -10.99
N ARG A 138 -18.29 -0.29 -11.81
CA ARG A 138 -19.69 -0.13 -11.32
C ARG A 138 -20.10 -1.29 -10.43
N VAL A 139 -19.81 -2.53 -10.84
CA VAL A 139 -20.07 -3.73 -10.02
C VAL A 139 -19.30 -3.68 -8.70
N VAL A 140 -18.02 -3.32 -8.72
CA VAL A 140 -17.21 -3.20 -7.50
C VAL A 140 -17.77 -2.14 -6.55
N ARG A 141 -18.23 -0.99 -7.06
CA ARG A 141 -18.90 0.04 -6.24
C ARG A 141 -20.18 -0.50 -5.59
N LEU A 142 -20.98 -1.30 -6.31
CA LEU A 142 -22.16 -1.97 -5.76
C LEU A 142 -21.79 -2.98 -4.68
N PHE A 143 -20.75 -3.79 -4.90
CA PHE A 143 -20.27 -4.76 -3.92
C PHE A 143 -19.77 -4.07 -2.66
N LYS A 144 -19.03 -2.97 -2.79
CA LYS A 144 -18.62 -2.16 -1.63
C LYS A 144 -19.82 -1.66 -0.82
N ARG A 145 -20.92 -1.29 -1.50
CA ARG A 145 -22.14 -0.80 -0.85
C ARG A 145 -22.92 -1.91 -0.12
N TYR A 146 -23.05 -3.08 -0.72
CA TYR A 146 -23.99 -4.10 -0.26
C TYR A 146 -23.34 -5.36 0.34
N VAL A 147 -22.15 -5.73 -0.12
CA VAL A 147 -21.47 -6.97 0.30
C VAL A 147 -20.56 -6.74 1.51
N LEU A 148 -19.85 -5.61 1.57
CA LEU A 148 -18.98 -5.31 2.72
C LEU A 148 -19.70 -5.29 4.08
N PRO A 149 -20.95 -4.81 4.20
CA PRO A 149 -21.67 -4.85 5.47
C PRO A 149 -22.12 -6.26 5.92
N LEU A 150 -22.01 -7.29 5.08
CA LEU A 150 -22.48 -8.66 5.35
C LEU A 150 -21.54 -9.43 6.32
N SER A 151 -21.15 -8.80 7.42
CA SER A 151 -20.29 -9.38 8.45
C SER A 151 -20.91 -10.61 9.12
N ALA A 152 -22.22 -10.61 9.34
CA ALA A 152 -22.92 -11.74 9.98
C ALA A 152 -22.88 -13.02 9.13
N LEU A 153 -22.91 -12.90 7.78
CA LEU A 153 -22.82 -14.05 6.89
C LEU A 153 -21.39 -14.61 6.79
N ALA A 154 -20.38 -13.77 7.06
CA ALA A 154 -18.98 -14.18 7.09
C ALA A 154 -18.54 -14.71 8.48
N ALA A 155 -19.35 -14.51 9.51
CA ALA A 155 -19.05 -14.96 10.85
C ALA A 155 -19.05 -16.50 10.90
N LYS A 156 -18.00 -17.08 11.47
CA LYS A 156 -17.93 -18.51 11.75
C LYS A 156 -18.81 -18.79 12.97
N VAL A 157 -19.96 -19.43 12.75
CA VAL A 157 -20.82 -19.97 13.82
C VAL A 157 -20.13 -21.19 14.45
#